data_AF-H9ECW9-F1
#
_entry.id   AF-H9ECW9-F1
#
_cell.length_a   1.000
_cell.length_b   1.000
_cell.length_c   1.000
_cell.angle_alpha   90.00
_cell.angle_beta   90.00
_cell.angle_gamma   90.00
#
_symmetry.space_group_name_H-M   'P 1'
#
loop_
_entity.id
_entity.type
_entity.pdbx_description
1 polymer ?
#
loop_
_entity_poly.entity_id
_entity_poly.type
_entity_poly.pdbx_seq_one_letter_code
_entity_poly.pdbx_strand_id
1 'polypeptide(L)'
;DISQQPDGLIRLQKQLLYDLTGTKSKIQDTDEGIIKIRDAICFKRVLVILDDIDQQEQIHAIIGMKNWFCPGSKIIITTKNSCLLKVQEIQKVHKVREMGNDESLELFSWHSFGEDHPADDYMELSKRVVKHCGGLPLALQVLGTSLRGKNIDVWKSALDKLEAIPASQVIKKLKFGYDSLKDDHDKNLFLDIACF
;
A
#
# COMPACT_ATOMS: atom_id res chain seq x y z
N ASP A 1 -12.04 -1.81 -3.85
CA ASP A 1 -11.14 -2.11 -4.98
C ASP A 1 -11.92 -2.33 -6.29
N ILE A 2 -11.40 -1.95 -7.45
CA ILE A 2 -12.13 -1.98 -8.75
C ILE A 2 -12.42 -3.42 -9.21
N SER A 3 -11.54 -4.36 -8.87
CA SER A 3 -11.68 -5.80 -9.17
C SER A 3 -12.85 -6.48 -8.46
N GLN A 4 -13.25 -5.97 -7.29
CA GLN A 4 -14.27 -6.57 -6.42
C GLN A 4 -15.71 -6.18 -6.81
N GLN A 5 -15.88 -5.32 -7.83
CA GLN A 5 -17.18 -4.95 -8.37
C GLN A 5 -17.64 -5.93 -9.48
N PRO A 6 -18.94 -5.99 -9.82
CA PRO A 6 -19.40 -6.66 -11.04
C PRO A 6 -18.58 -6.16 -12.24
N ASP A 7 -18.05 -7.09 -13.03
CA ASP A 7 -17.14 -6.82 -14.16
C ASP A 7 -15.79 -6.15 -13.80
N GLY A 8 -15.34 -6.24 -12.55
CA GLY A 8 -14.11 -5.61 -12.08
C GLY A 8 -12.85 -5.98 -12.87
N LEU A 9 -12.71 -7.26 -13.24
CA LEU A 9 -11.61 -7.73 -14.09
C LEU A 9 -11.65 -7.11 -15.50
N ILE A 10 -12.84 -7.02 -16.10
CA ILE A 10 -13.02 -6.39 -17.42
C ILE A 10 -12.66 -4.90 -17.34
N ARG A 11 -12.97 -4.23 -16.24
CA ARG A 11 -12.59 -2.82 -16.03
C ARG A 11 -11.07 -2.67 -15.93
N LEU A 12 -10.39 -3.56 -15.21
CA LEU A 12 -8.92 -3.57 -15.14
C LEU A 12 -8.30 -3.79 -16.52
N GLN A 13 -8.81 -4.73 -17.31
CA GLN A 13 -8.33 -4.97 -18.67
C GLN A 13 -8.54 -3.77 -19.61
N LYS A 14 -9.73 -3.13 -19.52
CA LYS A 14 -10.03 -1.91 -20.29
C LYS A 14 -9.07 -0.78 -19.91
N GLN A 15 -8.78 -0.63 -18.62
CA GLN A 15 -7.84 0.37 -18.13
C GLN A 15 -6.42 0.10 -18.65
N LEU A 16 -5.92 -1.12 -18.48
CA LEU A 16 -4.59 -1.47 -18.99
C LEU A 16 -4.46 -1.29 -20.51
N LEU A 17 -5.48 -1.70 -21.28
CA LEU A 17 -5.49 -1.48 -22.73
C LEU A 17 -5.47 0.00 -23.10
N TYR A 18 -6.20 0.82 -22.35
CA TYR A 18 -6.16 2.27 -22.54
C TYR A 18 -4.76 2.80 -22.23
N ASP A 19 -4.12 2.37 -21.15
CA ASP A 19 -2.77 2.82 -20.78
C ASP A 19 -1.70 2.35 -21.77
N LEU A 20 -1.86 1.16 -22.37
CA LEU A 20 -0.94 0.60 -23.37
C LEU A 20 -1.10 1.20 -24.77
N THR A 21 -2.33 1.59 -25.15
CA THR A 21 -2.66 1.95 -26.55
C THR A 21 -3.12 3.39 -26.73
N GLY A 22 -3.51 4.08 -25.66
CA GLY A 22 -4.16 5.38 -25.68
C GLY A 22 -5.61 5.35 -26.18
N THR A 23 -6.19 4.16 -26.41
CA THR A 23 -7.52 4.03 -27.02
C THR A 23 -8.46 3.19 -26.17
N LYS A 24 -9.72 3.63 -26.08
CA LYS A 24 -10.76 2.88 -25.36
C LYS A 24 -11.11 1.63 -26.17
N SER A 25 -10.86 0.46 -25.58
CA SER A 25 -11.23 -0.81 -26.17
C SER A 25 -12.60 -1.29 -25.66
N LYS A 26 -13.42 -1.82 -26.57
CA LYS A 26 -14.59 -2.61 -26.19
C LYS A 26 -14.10 -4.01 -25.81
N ILE A 27 -14.56 -4.52 -24.68
CA ILE A 27 -14.30 -5.88 -24.19
C ILE A 27 -15.64 -6.41 -23.68
N GLN A 28 -16.07 -7.55 -24.20
CA GLN A 28 -17.31 -8.25 -23.88
C GLN A 28 -17.13 -9.20 -22.70
N ASP A 29 -15.97 -9.86 -22.64
CA ASP A 29 -15.60 -10.79 -21.56
C ASP A 29 -14.09 -10.77 -21.29
N THR A 30 -13.69 -11.41 -20.19
CA THR A 30 -12.30 -11.44 -19.74
C THR A 30 -11.36 -12.08 -20.77
N ASP A 31 -11.80 -13.10 -21.51
CA ASP A 31 -10.96 -13.82 -22.47
C ASP A 31 -10.65 -12.93 -23.69
N GLU A 32 -11.63 -12.18 -24.18
CA GLU A 32 -11.44 -11.17 -25.23
C GLU A 32 -10.44 -10.09 -24.76
N GLY A 33 -10.56 -9.65 -23.51
CA GLY A 33 -9.65 -8.67 -22.93
C GLY A 33 -8.21 -9.17 -22.87
N ILE A 34 -8.01 -10.43 -22.46
CA ILE A 34 -6.71 -11.10 -22.45
C ILE A 34 -6.07 -11.09 -23.84
N ILE A 35 -6.82 -11.51 -24.87
CA ILE A 35 -6.33 -11.57 -26.26
C ILE A 35 -5.92 -10.18 -26.74
N LYS A 36 -6.72 -9.16 -26.46
CA LYS A 36 -6.42 -7.78 -26.85
C LYS A 36 -5.18 -7.24 -26.15
N ILE A 37 -5.02 -7.52 -24.86
CA ILE A 37 -3.82 -7.10 -24.11
C ILE A 37 -2.59 -7.74 -24.74
N ARG A 38 -2.63 -9.06 -24.98
CA ARG A 38 -1.56 -9.79 -25.66
C ARG A 38 -1.19 -9.12 -26.97
N ASP A 39 -2.15 -8.85 -27.83
CA ASP A 39 -1.90 -8.27 -29.15
C ASP A 39 -1.35 -6.83 -29.05
N ALA A 40 -1.76 -6.08 -28.03
CA ALA A 40 -1.26 -4.72 -27.77
C ALA A 40 0.20 -4.69 -27.30
N ILE A 41 0.64 -5.68 -26.52
CA ILE A 41 2.01 -5.79 -25.98
C ILE A 41 2.95 -6.62 -26.86
N CYS A 42 2.40 -7.44 -27.76
CA CYS A 42 3.19 -8.32 -28.60
C CYS A 42 4.21 -7.52 -29.41
N PHE A 43 5.45 -8.03 -29.48
CA PHE A 43 6.58 -7.39 -30.15
C PHE A 43 7.02 -6.03 -29.57
N LYS A 44 6.49 -5.62 -28.40
CA LYS A 44 6.90 -4.40 -27.70
C LYS A 44 7.60 -4.71 -26.39
N ARG A 45 8.61 -3.89 -26.08
CA ARG A 45 9.23 -3.88 -24.76
C ARG A 45 8.38 -3.02 -23.83
N VAL A 46 7.85 -3.62 -22.77
CA VAL A 46 6.91 -2.95 -21.85
C VAL A 46 7.42 -2.96 -20.40
N LEU A 47 7.02 -1.94 -19.64
CA LEU A 47 7.08 -1.92 -18.17
C LEU A 47 5.65 -1.83 -17.66
N VAL A 48 5.17 -2.88 -16.98
CA VAL A 48 3.83 -2.92 -16.39
C VAL A 48 3.95 -2.97 -14.88
N ILE A 49 3.23 -2.09 -14.19
CA ILE A 49 3.15 -2.08 -12.73
C ILE A 49 1.70 -2.40 -12.36
N LEU A 50 1.50 -3.52 -11.67
CA LEU A 50 0.21 -3.91 -11.11
C LEU A 50 0.26 -3.67 -9.61
N ASP A 51 -0.46 -2.64 -9.18
CA ASP A 51 -0.47 -2.23 -7.79
C ASP A 51 -1.61 -2.93 -7.02
N ASP A 52 -1.32 -3.29 -5.76
CA ASP A 52 -2.27 -3.84 -4.78
C ASP A 52 -3.07 -5.08 -5.23
N ILE A 53 -2.39 -6.03 -5.85
CA ILE A 53 -3.03 -7.29 -6.27
C ILE A 53 -3.28 -8.18 -5.05
N ASP A 54 -4.53 -8.58 -4.82
CA ASP A 54 -4.96 -9.38 -3.66
C ASP A 54 -5.47 -10.78 -4.04
N GLN A 55 -5.77 -11.01 -5.32
CA GLN A 55 -6.33 -12.24 -5.87
C GLN A 55 -5.54 -12.77 -7.08
N GLN A 56 -5.50 -14.10 -7.24
CA GLN A 56 -4.76 -14.74 -8.34
C GLN A 56 -5.47 -14.51 -9.69
N GLU A 57 -6.79 -14.40 -9.66
CA GLU A 57 -7.66 -14.14 -10.81
C GLU A 57 -7.30 -12.82 -11.51
N GLN A 58 -6.89 -11.79 -10.77
CA GLN A 58 -6.44 -10.51 -11.33
C GLN A 58 -5.16 -10.68 -12.16
N ILE A 59 -4.21 -11.49 -11.68
CA ILE A 59 -2.95 -11.78 -12.40
C ILE A 59 -3.28 -12.50 -13.71
N HIS A 60 -4.13 -13.53 -13.65
CA HIS A 60 -4.54 -14.31 -14.82
C HIS A 60 -5.30 -13.48 -15.85
N ALA A 61 -6.19 -12.59 -15.39
CA ALA A 61 -6.95 -11.69 -16.25
C ALA A 61 -6.09 -10.67 -17.00
N ILE A 62 -4.90 -10.33 -16.46
CA ILE A 62 -4.07 -9.24 -17.02
C ILE A 62 -2.88 -9.78 -17.81
N ILE A 63 -2.13 -10.71 -17.25
CA ILE A 63 -0.80 -11.07 -17.73
C ILE A 63 -0.83 -12.33 -18.60
N GLY A 64 -1.81 -13.20 -18.40
CA GLY A 64 -1.88 -14.54 -19.00
C GLY A 64 -0.53 -15.27 -19.05
N MET A 65 -0.35 -16.18 -20.02
CA MET A 65 0.86 -17.01 -20.10
C MET A 65 2.11 -16.17 -20.41
N LYS A 66 3.22 -16.43 -19.69
CA LYS A 66 4.54 -15.75 -19.72
C LYS A 66 5.15 -15.41 -21.09
N ASN A 67 4.66 -15.98 -22.18
CA ASN A 67 5.33 -16.01 -23.48
C ASN A 67 5.02 -14.78 -24.36
N TRP A 68 4.21 -13.82 -23.89
CA TRP A 68 3.79 -12.66 -24.68
C TRP A 68 4.78 -11.50 -24.69
N PHE A 69 5.65 -11.45 -23.70
CA PHE A 69 6.50 -10.30 -23.45
C PHE A 69 7.81 -10.40 -24.22
N CYS A 70 8.19 -9.33 -24.92
CA CYS A 70 9.51 -9.26 -25.54
C CYS A 70 10.63 -9.33 -24.50
N PRO A 71 11.79 -9.93 -24.87
CA PRO A 71 12.99 -9.87 -24.04
C PRO A 71 13.28 -8.44 -23.56
N GLY A 72 13.55 -8.31 -22.27
CA GLY A 72 13.83 -7.02 -21.62
C GLY A 72 12.59 -6.26 -21.12
N SER A 73 11.37 -6.78 -21.35
CA SER A 73 10.15 -6.32 -20.66
C SER A 73 10.20 -6.63 -19.17
N LYS A 74 9.52 -5.83 -18.35
CA LYS A 74 9.43 -6.02 -16.90
C LYS A 74 8.00 -5.86 -16.43
N ILE A 75 7.60 -6.73 -15.52
CA ILE A 75 6.31 -6.66 -14.82
C ILE A 75 6.62 -6.61 -13.34
N ILE A 76 6.07 -5.62 -12.64
CA ILE A 76 6.20 -5.45 -11.20
C ILE A 76 4.79 -5.58 -10.62
N ILE A 77 4.64 -6.47 -9.66
CA ILE A 77 3.40 -6.67 -8.92
C ILE A 77 3.67 -6.30 -7.46
N THR A 78 2.87 -5.41 -6.90
CA THR A 78 2.85 -5.17 -5.45
C THR A 78 1.67 -5.91 -4.86
N THR A 79 1.85 -6.49 -3.67
CA THR A 79 0.80 -7.23 -2.98
C THR A 79 1.07 -7.27 -1.48
N LYS A 80 0.00 -7.14 -0.69
CA LYS A 80 0.01 -7.42 0.76
C LYS A 80 -0.21 -8.92 1.05
N ASN A 81 -0.65 -9.70 0.05
CA ASN A 81 -1.03 -11.10 0.20
C ASN A 81 0.12 -12.07 -0.14
N SER A 82 0.79 -12.57 0.89
CA SER A 82 1.90 -13.53 0.71
C SER A 82 1.49 -14.87 0.06
N CYS A 83 0.19 -15.22 0.05
CA CYS A 83 -0.27 -16.44 -0.59
C CYS A 83 -0.09 -16.38 -2.12
N LEU A 84 -0.13 -15.18 -2.70
CA LEU A 84 0.09 -14.96 -4.13
C LEU A 84 1.54 -15.22 -4.55
N LEU A 85 2.49 -15.32 -3.62
CA LEU A 85 3.89 -15.62 -3.93
C LEU A 85 4.09 -17.04 -4.52
N LYS A 86 3.10 -17.91 -4.36
CA LYS A 86 3.12 -19.29 -4.90
C LYS A 86 2.69 -19.36 -6.37
N VAL A 87 2.22 -18.25 -6.93
CA VAL A 87 1.83 -18.16 -8.34
C VAL A 87 3.05 -18.45 -9.19
N GLN A 88 2.95 -19.48 -10.02
CA GLN A 88 4.06 -20.04 -10.82
C GLN A 88 4.68 -18.98 -11.76
N GLU A 89 3.95 -17.91 -12.02
CA GLU A 89 4.30 -16.76 -12.82
C GLU A 89 5.39 -15.87 -12.21
N ILE A 90 5.55 -15.89 -10.89
CA ILE A 90 6.46 -14.98 -10.17
C ILE A 90 7.90 -15.50 -10.22
N GLN A 91 8.79 -14.71 -10.85
CA GLN A 91 10.20 -15.07 -11.01
C GLN A 91 11.09 -14.62 -9.85
N LYS A 92 10.77 -13.47 -9.24
CA LYS A 92 11.56 -12.86 -8.16
C LYS A 92 10.63 -12.15 -7.20
N VAL A 93 10.84 -12.38 -5.91
CA VAL A 93 10.11 -11.71 -4.83
C VAL A 93 11.05 -10.74 -4.12
N HIS A 94 10.61 -9.50 -3.95
CA HIS A 94 11.27 -8.52 -3.10
C HIS A 94 10.38 -8.23 -1.90
N LYS A 95 10.78 -8.68 -0.71
CA LYS A 95 10.12 -8.32 0.53
C LYS A 95 10.58 -6.92 0.93
N VAL A 96 9.67 -5.94 0.87
CA VAL A 96 9.88 -4.60 1.42
C VAL A 96 10.10 -4.76 2.93
N ARG A 97 11.18 -4.15 3.44
CA ARG A 97 11.57 -4.20 4.86
C ARG A 97 11.15 -2.92 5.55
N GLU A 98 11.05 -2.99 6.86
CA GLU A 98 10.91 -1.83 7.73
C GLU A 98 12.12 -0.90 7.56
N MET A 99 11.89 0.41 7.74
CA MET A 99 12.93 1.43 7.64
C MET A 99 13.95 1.28 8.77
N GLY A 100 15.22 1.63 8.48
CA GLY A 100 16.23 1.77 9.51
C GLY A 100 15.90 2.89 10.49
N ASN A 101 16.53 2.90 11.67
CA ASN A 101 16.29 3.95 12.67
C ASN A 101 16.66 5.35 12.15
N ASP A 102 17.76 5.47 11.41
CA ASP A 102 18.22 6.77 10.89
C ASP A 102 17.26 7.30 9.81
N GLU A 103 16.90 6.45 8.83
CA GLU A 103 15.91 6.78 7.80
C GLU A 103 14.53 7.09 8.41
N SER A 104 14.16 6.38 9.48
CA SER A 104 12.91 6.61 10.20
C SER A 104 12.91 7.96 10.93
N LEU A 105 14.04 8.33 11.53
CA LEU A 105 14.21 9.61 12.20
C LEU A 105 14.15 10.75 11.18
N GLU A 106 14.80 10.59 10.03
CA GLU A 106 14.74 11.54 8.93
C GLU A 106 13.29 11.73 8.44
N LEU A 107 12.60 10.65 8.09
CA LEU A 107 11.20 10.71 7.63
C LEU A 107 10.29 11.37 8.66
N PHE A 108 10.39 10.95 9.93
CA PHE A 108 9.62 11.54 11.01
C PHE A 108 9.89 13.04 11.16
N SER A 109 11.15 13.44 11.00
CA SER A 109 11.57 14.84 11.12
C SER A 109 10.98 15.70 10.01
N TRP A 110 10.95 15.19 8.78
CA TRP A 110 10.31 15.89 7.66
C TRP A 110 8.82 16.15 7.94
N HIS A 111 8.13 15.20 8.56
CA HIS A 111 6.71 15.34 8.88
C HIS A 111 6.40 16.19 10.11
N SER A 112 7.33 16.28 11.07
CA SER A 112 7.12 17.00 12.34
C SER A 112 7.75 18.38 12.39
N PHE A 113 8.90 18.58 11.76
CA PHE A 113 9.66 19.84 11.75
C PHE A 113 9.73 20.46 10.34
N GLY A 114 9.62 19.65 9.29
CA GLY A 114 9.82 20.12 7.91
C GLY A 114 11.30 20.19 7.50
N GLU A 115 12.16 19.50 8.26
CA GLU A 115 13.61 19.36 8.05
C GLU A 115 13.98 17.88 8.24
N ASP A 116 15.18 17.47 7.82
CA ASP A 116 15.68 16.09 7.89
C ASP A 116 16.13 15.67 9.30
N HIS A 117 16.16 16.60 10.26
CA HIS A 117 16.50 16.31 11.64
C HIS A 117 15.54 16.98 12.63
N PRO A 118 15.41 16.43 13.86
CA PRO A 118 14.67 17.09 14.92
C PRO A 118 15.35 18.37 15.39
N ALA A 119 14.56 19.29 15.95
CA ALA A 119 15.11 20.32 16.83
C ALA A 119 15.73 19.66 18.09
N ASP A 120 16.81 20.23 18.62
CA ASP A 120 17.61 19.64 19.71
C ASP A 120 16.75 19.24 20.93
N ASP A 121 15.85 20.12 21.37
CA ASP A 121 14.96 19.87 22.51
C ASP A 121 13.97 18.71 22.29
N TYR A 122 13.76 18.30 21.04
CA TYR A 122 12.85 17.23 20.64
C TYR A 122 13.56 15.95 20.22
N MET A 123 14.90 15.92 20.21
CA MET A 123 15.69 14.78 19.72
C MET A 123 15.33 13.47 20.44
N GLU A 124 15.32 13.48 21.77
CA GLU A 124 15.04 12.27 22.56
C GLU A 124 13.58 11.81 22.42
N LEU A 125 12.63 12.74 22.27
CA LEU A 125 11.22 12.40 22.02
C LEU A 125 11.04 11.83 20.61
N SER A 126 11.76 12.36 19.63
CA SER A 126 11.73 11.88 18.24
C SER A 126 12.26 10.44 18.15
N LYS A 127 13.35 10.13 18.84
CA LYS A 127 13.87 8.75 18.96
C LYS A 127 12.86 7.81 19.61
N ARG A 128 12.12 8.27 20.63
CA ARG A 128 11.02 7.48 21.24
C ARG A 128 9.91 7.19 20.25
N VAL A 129 9.48 8.19 19.46
CA VAL A 129 8.49 7.98 18.40
C VAL A 129 8.99 6.96 17.39
N VAL A 130 10.22 7.14 16.87
CA VAL A 130 10.82 6.23 15.89
C VAL A 130 10.84 4.78 16.39
N LYS A 131 11.29 4.59 17.64
CA LYS A 131 11.28 3.28 18.29
C LYS A 131 9.88 2.70 18.41
N HIS A 132 8.88 3.53 18.73
CA HIS A 132 7.49 3.10 18.84
C HIS A 132 6.89 2.70 17.49
N CYS A 133 7.18 3.45 16.43
CA CYS A 133 6.70 3.18 15.07
C CYS A 133 7.31 1.95 14.42
N GLY A 134 8.45 1.46 14.93
CA GLY A 134 9.07 0.21 14.46
C GLY A 134 9.48 0.23 12.99
N GLY A 135 9.84 1.40 12.45
CA GLY A 135 10.25 1.55 11.05
C GLY A 135 9.12 1.51 10.02
N LEU A 136 7.85 1.61 10.45
CA LEU A 136 6.70 1.72 9.54
C LEU A 136 6.56 3.16 9.01
N PRO A 137 6.77 3.42 7.70
CA PRO A 137 6.74 4.77 7.14
C PRO A 137 5.44 5.54 7.42
N LEU A 138 4.31 4.85 7.25
CA LEU A 138 2.99 5.46 7.45
C LEU A 138 2.76 5.88 8.92
N ALA A 139 3.21 5.05 9.88
CA ALA A 139 3.08 5.39 11.30
C ALA A 139 3.93 6.62 11.66
N LEU A 140 5.15 6.71 11.12
CA LEU A 140 6.04 7.86 11.29
C LEU A 140 5.43 9.14 10.72
N GLN A 141 4.87 9.06 9.51
CA GLN A 141 4.20 10.20 8.87
C GLN A 141 2.99 10.70 9.66
N VAL A 142 2.12 9.78 10.11
CA VAL A 142 0.91 10.12 10.85
C VAL A 142 1.26 10.78 12.19
N LEU A 143 2.18 10.19 12.96
CA LEU A 143 2.59 10.77 14.24
C LEU A 143 3.37 12.07 14.05
N GLY A 144 4.28 12.14 13.07
CA GLY A 144 5.04 13.35 12.77
C GLY A 144 4.11 14.52 12.43
N THR A 145 3.17 14.30 11.51
CA THR A 145 2.18 15.32 11.12
C THR A 145 1.29 15.73 12.30
N SER A 146 0.85 14.76 13.12
CA SER A 146 0.02 15.03 14.31
C SER A 146 0.76 15.85 15.36
N LEU A 147 2.08 15.70 15.47
CA LEU A 147 2.91 16.36 16.46
C LEU A 147 3.49 17.71 16.00
N ARG A 148 3.43 17.99 14.70
CA ARG A 148 3.95 19.21 14.09
C ARG A 148 3.43 20.48 14.77
N GLY A 149 4.35 21.38 15.12
CA GLY A 149 4.06 22.68 15.75
C GLY A 149 3.57 22.61 17.21
N LYS A 150 3.47 21.43 17.81
CA LYS A 150 3.08 21.27 19.22
C LYS A 150 4.31 21.41 20.13
N ASN A 151 4.09 21.93 21.33
CA ASN A 151 5.15 22.09 22.32
C ASN A 151 5.59 20.74 22.95
N ILE A 152 6.74 20.76 23.62
CA ILE A 152 7.39 19.58 24.20
C ILE A 152 6.52 18.82 25.22
N ASP A 153 5.69 19.53 25.99
CA ASP A 153 4.84 18.90 27.01
C ASP A 153 3.69 18.13 26.37
N VAL A 154 3.13 18.66 25.28
CA VAL A 154 2.12 17.95 24.48
C VAL A 154 2.71 16.72 23.81
N TRP A 155 3.95 16.79 23.30
CA TRP A 155 4.66 15.61 22.77
C TRP A 155 4.84 14.54 23.84
N LYS A 156 5.38 14.90 25.00
CA LYS A 156 5.56 13.98 26.14
C LYS A 156 4.23 13.33 26.52
N SER A 157 3.18 14.13 26.72
CA SER A 157 1.86 13.61 27.08
C SER A 157 1.28 12.66 26.03
N ALA A 158 1.44 12.96 24.74
CA ALA A 158 0.96 12.11 23.66
C ALA A 158 1.72 10.78 23.60
N LEU A 159 3.05 10.83 23.71
CA LEU A 159 3.92 9.66 23.74
C LEU A 159 3.64 8.76 24.94
N ASP A 160 3.52 9.34 26.14
CA ASP A 160 3.25 8.57 27.36
C ASP A 160 1.89 7.86 27.26
N LYS A 161 0.87 8.51 26.69
CA LYS A 161 -0.43 7.88 26.42
C LYS A 161 -0.33 6.75 25.40
N LEU A 162 0.51 6.92 24.37
CA LEU A 162 0.69 5.94 23.30
C LEU A 162 1.44 4.70 23.81
N GLU A 163 2.53 4.91 24.55
CA GLU A 163 3.35 3.85 25.15
C GLU A 163 2.61 3.10 26.28
N ALA A 164 1.65 3.75 26.96
CA ALA A 164 0.80 3.12 27.96
C ALA A 164 -0.21 2.12 27.37
N ILE A 165 -0.39 2.06 26.04
CA ILE A 165 -1.25 1.07 25.38
C ILE A 165 -0.38 -0.12 24.96
N PRO A 166 -0.51 -1.30 25.60
CA PRO A 166 0.23 -2.47 25.16
C PRO A 166 -0.13 -2.81 23.71
N ALA A 167 0.86 -3.23 22.91
CA ALA A 167 0.62 -3.66 21.52
C ALA A 167 -0.50 -4.72 21.41
N SER A 168 -0.57 -5.63 22.39
CA SER A 168 -1.63 -6.64 22.51
C SER A 168 -3.04 -6.09 22.78
N GLN A 169 -3.13 -4.84 23.25
CA GLN A 169 -4.39 -4.12 23.46
C GLN A 169 -4.73 -3.14 22.34
N VAL A 170 -3.78 -2.75 21.48
CA VAL A 170 -4.05 -1.85 20.34
C VAL A 170 -5.15 -2.45 19.45
N ILE A 171 -4.99 -3.71 19.04
CA ILE A 171 -6.01 -4.43 18.25
C ILE A 171 -7.33 -4.52 19.01
N LYS A 172 -7.31 -4.75 20.33
CA LYS A 172 -8.54 -4.82 21.15
C LYS A 172 -9.25 -3.48 21.22
N LYS A 173 -8.53 -2.37 21.35
CA LYS A 173 -9.09 -1.01 21.39
C LYS A 173 -9.60 -0.57 20.03
N LEU A 174 -8.86 -0.86 18.96
CA LEU A 174 -9.31 -0.63 17.58
C LEU A 174 -10.56 -1.45 17.29
N LYS A 175 -10.58 -2.73 17.67
CA LYS A 175 -11.75 -3.59 17.55
C LYS A 175 -12.95 -3.07 18.34
N PHE A 176 -12.75 -2.64 19.60
CA PHE A 176 -13.83 -2.04 20.38
C PHE A 176 -14.36 -0.75 19.72
N GLY A 177 -13.48 0.11 19.22
CA GLY A 177 -13.85 1.32 18.48
C GLY A 177 -14.65 0.99 17.23
N TYR A 178 -14.19 0.01 16.45
CA TYR A 178 -14.88 -0.52 15.27
C TYR A 178 -16.26 -1.10 15.62
N ASP A 179 -16.33 -1.96 16.65
CA ASP A 179 -17.57 -2.60 17.10
C ASP A 179 -18.59 -1.57 17.59
N SER A 180 -18.13 -0.42 18.09
CA SER A 180 -18.95 0.69 18.59
C SER A 180 -19.50 1.62 17.50
N LEU A 181 -19.09 1.45 16.23
CA LEU A 181 -19.62 2.23 15.10
C LEU A 181 -21.09 1.85 14.85
N LYS A 182 -21.92 2.85 14.54
CA LYS A 182 -23.38 2.74 14.58
C LYS A 182 -23.98 1.88 13.48
N ASP A 183 -23.37 1.90 12.30
CA ASP A 183 -23.88 1.19 11.13
C ASP A 183 -22.74 0.58 10.30
N ASP A 184 -23.14 -0.27 9.36
CA ASP A 184 -22.20 -0.98 8.49
C ASP A 184 -21.49 -0.05 7.52
N HIS A 185 -22.03 1.13 7.22
CA HIS A 185 -21.37 2.12 6.38
C HIS A 185 -20.14 2.68 7.09
N ASP A 186 -20.28 3.15 8.33
CA ASP A 186 -19.16 3.68 9.11
C ASP A 186 -18.12 2.61 9.43
N LYS A 187 -18.56 1.37 9.66
CA LYS A 187 -17.67 0.21 9.81
C LYS A 187 -16.85 -0.05 8.55
N ASN A 188 -17.50 -0.11 7.39
CA ASN A 188 -16.80 -0.29 6.13
C ASN A 188 -15.83 0.86 5.84
N LEU A 189 -16.22 2.11 6.15
CA LEU A 189 -15.34 3.26 6.02
C LEU A 189 -14.12 3.17 6.94
N PHE A 190 -14.29 2.72 8.18
CA PHE A 190 -13.17 2.51 9.10
C PHE A 190 -12.25 1.40 8.60
N LEU A 191 -12.80 0.29 8.09
CA LEU A 191 -12.00 -0.79 7.50
C LEU A 191 -11.24 -0.31 6.27
N ASP A 192 -11.88 0.48 5.40
CA ASP A 192 -11.21 1.09 4.27
C ASP A 192 -10.02 1.92 4.76
N ILE A 193 -10.22 2.84 5.71
CA ILE A 193 -9.14 3.67 6.29
C ILE A 193 -8.04 2.82 6.95
N ALA A 194 -8.39 1.76 7.68
CA ALA A 194 -7.43 0.91 8.38
C ALA A 194 -6.67 -0.06 7.45
N CYS A 195 -7.23 -0.36 6.28
CA CYS A 195 -6.65 -1.26 5.28
C CYS A 195 -5.87 -0.53 4.18
N PHE A 196 -5.94 0.80 4.11
CA PHE A 196 -5.05 1.63 3.29
C PHE A 196 -3.61 1.61 3.84
#